data_AF-A0A9E5NV53-F1
#
_entry.id   AF-A0A9E5NV53-F1
#
_cell.length_a   1.000
_cell.length_b   1.000
_cell.length_c   1.000
_cell.angle_alpha   90.00
_cell.angle_beta   90.00
_cell.angle_gamma   90.00
#
_symmetry.space_group_name_H-M   'P 1'
#
loop_
_entity.id
_entity.type
_entity.pdbx_description
1 polymer ?
#
loop_
_entity_poly.entity_id
_entity_poly.type
_entity_poly.pdbx_seq_one_letter_code
_entity_poly.pdbx_strand_id
1 'polypeptide(L)'
;EPAAYGPLGYELGLAYAGLGRTEEAIQVARAAVDLFPLSKDAWRGGNWLSNLAEIYVRVGEYEAAIEQLELLLSIPSPLSANLLRVDPLWDRLRDHPRFQKLLEDDQ
;
A
#
# COMPACT_ATOMS: atom_id res chain seq x y z
N GLU A 1 -7.07 21.08 1.82
CA GLU A 1 -5.64 21.13 1.43
C GLU A 1 -5.02 19.75 1.58
N PRO A 2 -4.22 19.27 0.61
CA PRO A 2 -3.47 18.01 0.73
C PRO A 2 -2.58 17.93 1.98
N ALA A 3 -2.10 19.07 2.47
CA ALA A 3 -1.32 19.22 3.71
C ALA A 3 -2.09 18.83 4.99
N ALA A 4 -3.41 18.70 4.95
CA ALA A 4 -4.22 18.34 6.12
C ALA A 4 -4.25 16.83 6.40
N TYR A 5 -3.78 15.99 5.47
CA TYR A 5 -4.00 14.54 5.55
C TYR A 5 -2.90 13.77 6.27
N GLY A 6 -1.83 14.39 6.77
CA GLY A 6 -0.65 13.74 7.38
C GLY A 6 -0.85 12.34 8.00
N PRO A 7 -0.91 12.18 9.32
CA PRO A 7 -1.18 10.88 9.94
C PRO A 7 -2.56 10.28 9.60
N LEU A 8 -3.55 11.14 9.31
CA LEU A 8 -4.97 10.79 9.19
C LEU A 8 -5.38 10.22 7.82
N GLY A 9 -4.50 10.28 6.83
CA GLY A 9 -4.79 9.94 5.44
C GLY A 9 -5.07 8.45 5.27
N TYR A 10 -4.45 7.61 6.10
CA TYR A 10 -4.71 6.18 6.11
C TYR A 10 -6.09 5.86 6.71
N GLU A 11 -6.44 6.41 7.88
CA GLU A 11 -7.74 6.16 8.51
C GLU A 11 -8.89 6.70 7.66
N LEU A 12 -8.72 7.88 7.05
CA LEU A 12 -9.68 8.43 6.09
C LEU A 12 -9.77 7.57 4.83
N GLY A 13 -8.63 7.09 4.32
CA GLY A 13 -8.59 6.18 3.18
C GLY A 13 -9.39 4.90 3.44
N LEU A 14 -9.20 4.28 4.61
CA LEU A 14 -9.93 3.10 5.03
C LEU A 14 -11.42 3.37 5.17
N ALA A 15 -11.78 4.51 5.77
CA ALA A 15 -13.18 4.91 5.93
C ALA A 15 -13.86 5.10 4.57
N TYR A 16 -13.22 5.79 3.63
CA TYR A 16 -13.75 5.95 2.28
C TYR A 16 -13.84 4.63 1.51
N ALA A 17 -12.83 3.77 1.62
CA ALA A 17 -12.86 2.43 1.00
C ALA A 17 -14.04 1.60 1.52
N GLY A 18 -14.27 1.60 2.83
CA GLY A 18 -15.41 0.91 3.46
C GLY A 18 -16.78 1.47 3.04
N LEU A 19 -16.85 2.74 2.63
CA LEU A 19 -18.05 3.38 2.09
C LEU A 19 -18.22 3.18 0.57
N GLY A 20 -17.29 2.47 -0.10
CA GLY A 20 -17.28 2.32 -1.56
C GLY A 20 -16.87 3.59 -2.31
N ARG A 21 -16.26 4.56 -1.62
CA ARG A 21 -15.78 5.84 -2.16
C ARG A 21 -14.35 5.69 -2.65
N THR A 22 -14.19 4.95 -3.74
CA THR A 22 -12.88 4.49 -4.24
C THR A 22 -11.94 5.65 -4.58
N GLU A 23 -12.38 6.63 -5.35
CA GLU A 23 -11.53 7.73 -5.80
C GLU A 23 -11.01 8.55 -4.60
N GLU A 24 -11.86 8.78 -3.62
CA GLU A 24 -11.55 9.58 -2.44
C GLU A 24 -10.61 8.84 -1.50
N ALA A 25 -10.81 7.53 -1.32
CA ALA A 25 -9.91 6.66 -0.57
C ALA A 25 -8.48 6.71 -1.13
N ILE A 26 -8.36 6.58 -2.44
CA ILE A 26 -7.08 6.58 -3.11
C ILE A 26 -6.45 7.99 -3.08
N GLN A 27 -7.24 9.04 -3.28
CA GLN A 27 -6.74 10.42 -3.28
C GLN A 27 -6.07 10.77 -1.94
N VAL A 28 -6.71 10.46 -0.81
CA VAL A 28 -6.14 10.76 0.51
C VAL A 28 -4.91 9.92 0.83
N ALA A 29 -4.90 8.64 0.42
CA ALA A 29 -3.75 7.77 0.60
C ALA A 29 -2.53 8.22 -0.21
N ARG A 30 -2.72 8.63 -1.48
CA ARG A 30 -1.64 9.20 -2.31
C ARG A 30 -1.10 10.51 -1.73
N ALA A 31 -1.98 11.39 -1.27
CA ALA A 31 -1.56 12.64 -0.62
C ALA A 31 -0.70 12.37 0.62
N ALA A 32 -0.99 11.32 1.41
CA ALA A 32 -0.17 10.94 2.54
C ALA A 32 1.25 10.49 2.13
N VAL A 33 1.38 9.72 1.05
CA VAL A 33 2.69 9.33 0.49
C VAL A 33 3.49 10.54 0.01
N ASP A 34 2.84 11.49 -0.67
CA ASP A 34 3.50 12.70 -1.19
C ASP A 34 4.05 13.62 -0.08
N LEU A 35 3.42 13.62 1.10
CA LEU A 35 3.90 14.36 2.27
C LEU A 35 5.15 13.74 2.89
N PHE A 36 5.31 12.42 2.78
CA PHE A 36 6.40 11.65 3.36
C PHE A 36 7.08 10.78 2.31
N PRO A 37 7.74 11.38 1.29
CA PRO A 37 8.35 10.61 0.22
C PRO A 37 9.54 9.80 0.76
N LEU A 38 9.76 8.62 0.18
CA LEU A 38 10.87 7.72 0.51
C LEU A 38 12.24 8.43 0.50
N SER A 39 12.42 9.40 -0.39
CA SER A 39 13.67 10.16 -0.53
C SER A 39 14.03 11.03 0.68
N LYS A 40 13.06 11.36 1.55
CA LYS A 40 13.26 12.17 2.75
C LYS A 40 13.36 11.33 4.01
N ASP A 41 12.52 10.31 4.12
CA ASP A 41 12.47 9.39 5.25
C ASP A 41 12.01 8.04 4.74
N ALA A 42 12.95 7.15 4.45
CA ALA A 42 12.65 5.83 3.89
C ALA A 42 11.79 4.99 4.86
N TRP A 43 11.96 5.16 6.17
CA TRP A 43 11.20 4.42 7.17
C TRP A 43 9.74 4.88 7.20
N ARG A 44 9.48 6.18 7.33
CA ARG A 44 8.10 6.72 7.30
C ARG A 44 7.47 6.54 5.93
N GLY A 45 8.21 6.80 4.85
CA GLY A 45 7.72 6.63 3.48
C GLY A 45 7.32 5.20 3.16
N GLY A 46 8.07 4.20 3.65
CA GLY A 46 7.71 2.79 3.48
C GLY A 46 6.39 2.42 4.18
N ASN A 47 6.13 2.98 5.36
CA ASN A 47 4.84 2.79 6.04
C ASN A 47 3.69 3.41 5.24
N TRP A 48 3.84 4.62 4.70
CA TRP A 48 2.79 5.27 3.89
C TRP A 48 2.53 4.55 2.57
N LEU A 49 3.58 4.01 1.94
CA LEU A 49 3.42 3.18 0.75
C LEU A 49 2.71 1.85 1.05
N SER A 50 3.01 1.23 2.21
CA SER A 50 2.29 0.02 2.65
C SER A 50 0.80 0.30 2.88
N ASN A 51 0.50 1.43 3.53
CA ASN A 51 -0.86 1.91 3.73
C ASN A 51 -1.58 2.14 2.39
N LEU A 52 -0.90 2.75 1.41
CA LEU A 52 -1.46 2.93 0.06
C LEU A 52 -1.74 1.59 -0.64
N ALA A 53 -0.83 0.62 -0.53
CA ALA A 53 -1.02 -0.73 -1.07
C ALA A 53 -2.26 -1.41 -0.48
N GLU A 54 -2.45 -1.30 0.84
CA GLU A 54 -3.65 -1.81 1.51
C GLU A 54 -4.94 -1.15 0.98
N ILE A 55 -4.95 0.18 0.84
CA ILE A 55 -6.12 0.89 0.30
C ILE A 55 -6.46 0.38 -1.09
N TYR A 56 -5.47 0.22 -1.97
CA TYR A 56 -5.69 -0.34 -3.29
C TYR A 56 -6.32 -1.74 -3.25
N VAL A 57 -5.85 -2.64 -2.38
CA VAL A 57 -6.46 -3.97 -2.22
C VAL A 57 -7.92 -3.86 -1.78
N ARG A 58 -8.22 -2.98 -0.83
CA ARG A 58 -9.59 -2.83 -0.28
C ARG A 58 -10.57 -2.29 -1.30
N VAL A 59 -10.13 -1.44 -2.23
CA VAL A 59 -10.97 -0.87 -3.29
C VAL A 59 -10.95 -1.65 -4.60
N GLY A 60 -10.17 -2.74 -4.68
CA GLY A 60 -10.12 -3.64 -5.84
C GLY A 60 -9.08 -3.27 -6.92
N GLU A 61 -8.20 -2.30 -6.65
CA GLU A 61 -7.14 -1.83 -7.55
C GLU A 61 -5.88 -2.70 -7.41
N TYR A 62 -6.01 -4.00 -7.69
CA TYR A 62 -5.00 -5.00 -7.36
C TYR A 62 -3.66 -4.80 -8.07
N GLU A 63 -3.65 -4.39 -9.33
CA GLU A 63 -2.40 -4.13 -10.06
C GLU A 63 -1.63 -2.95 -9.44
N ALA A 64 -2.33 -1.89 -9.04
CA ALA A 64 -1.72 -0.74 -8.37
C ALA A 64 -1.19 -1.11 -6.97
N ALA A 65 -1.87 -2.01 -6.25
CA ALA A 65 -1.38 -2.57 -5.00
C ALA A 65 -0.06 -3.33 -5.21
N ILE A 66 -0.02 -4.23 -6.21
CA ILE A 66 1.16 -5.04 -6.54
C ILE A 66 2.35 -4.16 -6.92
N GLU A 67 2.14 -3.07 -7.66
CA GLU A 67 3.21 -2.09 -7.98
C GLU A 67 3.83 -1.47 -6.71
N GLN A 68 3.02 -1.16 -5.69
CA GLN A 68 3.55 -0.64 -4.44
C GLN A 68 4.31 -1.71 -3.66
N LEU A 69 3.84 -2.96 -3.69
CA LEU A 69 4.50 -4.10 -3.05
C LEU A 69 5.86 -4.41 -3.70
N GLU A 70 5.96 -4.36 -5.03
CA GLU A 70 7.21 -4.47 -5.78
C GLU A 70 8.23 -3.42 -5.30
N LEU A 71 7.80 -2.16 -5.20
CA LEU A 71 8.66 -1.08 -4.69
C LEU A 71 9.08 -1.34 -3.24
N LEU A 72 8.15 -1.73 -2.38
CA LEU A 72 8.40 -1.97 -0.96
C LEU A 72 9.35 -3.14 -0.71
N LEU A 73 9.31 -4.19 -1.52
CA LEU A 73 10.26 -5.30 -1.43
C LEU A 73 11.65 -4.96 -2.01
N SER A 74 11.75 -3.95 -2.89
CA SER A 74 13.02 -3.52 -3.48
C SER A 74 13.87 -2.63 -2.57
N ILE A 75 13.34 -2.21 -1.42
CA ILE A 75 14.00 -1.30 -0.47
C ILE A 75 13.95 -1.88 0.95
N PRO A 76 14.79 -1.40 1.89
CA PRO A 76 14.61 -1.70 3.30
C PRO A 76 13.22 -1.24 3.77
N SER A 77 12.35 -2.21 4.07
CA SER A 77 10.94 -2.01 4.38
C SER A 77 10.51 -2.98 5.49
N PRO A 78 9.46 -2.65 6.28
CA PRO A 78 8.87 -3.61 7.21
C PRO A 78 8.17 -4.80 6.51
N LEU A 79 7.91 -4.71 5.20
CA LEU A 79 7.38 -5.83 4.42
C LEU A 79 8.48 -6.81 4.00
N SER A 80 8.13 -8.09 3.96
CA SER A 80 8.93 -9.18 3.36
C SER A 80 7.98 -10.11 2.62
N ALA A 81 8.48 -10.93 1.69
CA ALA A 81 7.62 -11.87 0.99
C ALA A 81 7.00 -12.90 1.94
N ASN A 82 7.72 -13.26 3.01
CA ASN A 82 7.17 -14.12 4.07
C ASN A 82 5.96 -13.48 4.76
N LEU A 83 6.00 -12.18 5.06
CA LEU A 83 4.85 -11.47 5.63
C LEU A 83 3.68 -11.44 4.63
N LEU A 84 3.95 -11.13 3.36
CA LEU A 84 2.93 -11.13 2.30
C LEU A 84 2.24 -12.49 2.14
N ARG A 85 2.97 -13.59 2.37
CA ARG A 85 2.46 -14.96 2.26
C ARG A 85 1.50 -15.33 3.41
N VAL A 86 1.72 -14.79 4.61
CA VAL A 86 0.98 -15.19 5.82
C VAL A 86 -0.13 -14.21 6.22
N ASP A 87 -0.02 -12.93 5.85
CA ASP A 87 -0.99 -11.91 6.22
C ASP A 87 -2.26 -11.99 5.35
N PRO A 88 -3.46 -12.21 5.94
CA PRO A 88 -4.72 -12.29 5.21
C PRO A 88 -5.11 -11.02 4.43
N LEU A 89 -4.50 -9.87 4.73
CA LEU A 89 -4.72 -8.64 3.99
C LEU A 89 -4.52 -8.83 2.48
N TRP A 90 -3.57 -9.68 2.10
CA TRP A 90 -3.18 -9.91 0.70
C TRP A 90 -3.90 -11.09 0.05
N ASP A 91 -4.90 -11.69 0.70
CA ASP A 91 -5.59 -12.88 0.19
C ASP A 91 -6.20 -12.65 -1.20
N ARG A 92 -6.70 -11.43 -1.47
CA ARG A 92 -7.26 -11.06 -2.77
C ARG A 92 -6.22 -10.99 -3.90
N LEU A 93 -4.93 -10.94 -3.57
CA LEU A 93 -3.84 -10.90 -4.54
C LEU A 93 -3.23 -12.27 -4.81
N ARG A 94 -3.55 -13.31 -4.03
CA ARG A 94 -2.88 -14.63 -4.10
C ARG A 94 -2.97 -15.30 -5.47
N ASP A 95 -4.03 -15.03 -6.23
CA ASP A 95 -4.25 -15.58 -7.57
C ASP A 95 -3.63 -14.71 -8.68
N HIS A 96 -3.07 -13.54 -8.36
CA HIS A 96 -2.39 -12.70 -9.35
C HIS A 96 -0.98 -13.24 -9.66
N PRO A 97 -0.63 -13.50 -10.94
CA PRO A 97 0.68 -14.04 -11.31
C PRO A 97 1.86 -13.16 -10.88
N ARG A 98 1.71 -11.83 -10.94
CA ARG A 98 2.75 -10.89 -10.47
C ARG A 98 2.95 -10.98 -8.95
N PHE A 99 1.87 -11.12 -8.20
CA PHE A 99 1.96 -11.30 -6.75
C PHE A 99 2.62 -12.64 -6.40
N GLN A 100 2.30 -13.72 -7.10
CA GLN A 100 2.96 -15.02 -6.90
C GLN A 100 4.48 -14.93 -7.13
N LYS A 101 4.89 -14.21 -8.19
CA LYS A 101 6.31 -13.96 -8.46
C LYS A 101 7.01 -13.21 -7.33
N LEU A 102 6.35 -12.20 -6.75
CA LEU A 102 6.89 -11.49 -5.57
C LEU A 102 7.16 -12.44 -4.38
N LEU A 103 6.38 -13.51 -4.26
CA LEU A 103 6.54 -14.49 -3.18
C LEU A 103 7.67 -15.50 -3.41
N GLU A 104 8.23 -15.54 -4.62
CA GLU A 104 9.31 -16.44 -5.05
C GLU A 104 10.67 -15.74 -5.06
N ASP A 105 10.70 -14.44 -5.39
CA ASP A 105 11.93 -13.65 -5.59
C ASP A 105 12.68 -13.30 -4.27
N ASP A 106 12.13 -13.59 -3.09
CA ASP A 106 12.71 -13.32 -1.74
C ASP A 106 13.54 -14.50 -1.18
N GLN A 107 14.09 -15.36 -2.05
CA GLN A 107 14.97 -16.50 -1.70
C GLN A 107 16.46 -16.21 -1.87
#